data_AF-A0A952WBN0-F1
#
_entry.id   AF-A0A952WBN0-F1
#
_cell.length_a   1.000
_cell.length_b   1.000
_cell.length_c   1.000
_cell.angle_alpha   90.00
_cell.angle_beta   90.00
_cell.angle_gamma   90.00
#
_symmetry.space_group_name_H-M   'P 1'
#
loop_
_entity.id
_entity.type
_entity.pdbx_description
1 polymer ?
#
loop_
_entity_poly.entity_id
_entity_poly.type
_entity_poly.pdbx_seq_one_letter_code
_entity_poly.pdbx_strand_id
1 'polypeptide(L)'
;MSRRGFAMPIVIVLALVAGVLAAVVLERQAMQRRIVARQLHAYQDTHFERGVREVVSQWTDTLIGQSIRDLLEDDGHALDIERPDGSVVSIYLFDGQGTLVSDPIGRSERESLDAQGALNELVKLVGARRLRRGGGMFLRPVGPVAVSAMTAPVEVLEAIAAYAREGRSGRRFAESLVAARRDGEVTEADLNTAFSAGDLSALQRETARRLLVLEPEVWSTVVDVWVPRGRGGGELVARYGGRFQMGGQGSPRGTMMVSLGKFLSWEPLPIDEERRN
;
A
#
# COMPACT_ATOMS: atom_id res chain seq x y z
N MET A 1 -6.06 -81.14 31.37
CA MET A 1 -6.24 -79.93 32.21
C MET A 1 -5.87 -78.70 31.40
N SER A 2 -6.87 -77.89 31.07
CA SER A 2 -6.86 -76.83 30.06
C SER A 2 -6.35 -75.48 30.60
N ARG A 3 -5.05 -75.21 30.43
CA ARG A 3 -4.45 -73.87 30.65
C ARG A 3 -4.54 -73.01 29.38
N ARG A 4 -5.73 -72.60 28.96
CA ARG A 4 -5.94 -71.70 27.79
C ARG A 4 -6.65 -70.37 28.08
N GLY A 5 -6.88 -70.03 29.36
CA GLY A 5 -7.64 -68.84 29.76
C GLY A 5 -6.88 -67.49 29.77
N PHE A 6 -5.54 -67.48 29.76
CA PHE A 6 -4.76 -66.24 29.96
C PHE A 6 -4.26 -65.56 28.67
N ALA A 7 -4.37 -66.21 27.51
CA ALA A 7 -3.83 -65.66 26.27
C ALA A 7 -4.71 -64.54 25.68
N MET A 8 -6.03 -64.64 25.78
CA MET A 8 -6.95 -63.71 25.12
C MET A 8 -6.87 -62.26 25.64
N PRO A 9 -6.85 -62.00 26.97
CA PRO A 9 -6.77 -60.63 27.48
C PRO A 9 -5.45 -59.92 27.10
N ILE A 10 -4.34 -60.66 27.05
CA ILE A 10 -3.03 -60.12 26.66
C ILE A 10 -3.05 -59.69 25.19
N VAL A 11 -3.65 -60.49 24.30
CA VAL A 11 -3.78 -60.13 22.88
C VAL A 11 -4.65 -58.89 22.70
N ILE A 12 -5.74 -58.76 23.47
CA ILE A 12 -6.61 -57.57 23.43
C ILE A 12 -5.85 -56.32 23.85
N VAL A 13 -5.09 -56.38 24.96
CA VAL A 13 -4.29 -55.24 25.43
C VAL A 13 -3.20 -54.87 24.42
N LEU A 14 -2.50 -55.86 23.84
CA LEU A 14 -1.48 -55.60 22.82
C LEU A 14 -2.08 -54.96 21.55
N ALA A 15 -3.25 -55.43 21.10
CA ALA A 15 -3.95 -54.85 19.95
C ALA A 15 -4.37 -53.40 20.23
N LEU A 16 -4.85 -53.11 21.44
CA LEU A 16 -5.21 -51.75 21.86
C LEU A 16 -3.98 -50.83 21.89
N VAL A 17 -2.87 -51.28 22.49
CA VAL A 17 -1.61 -50.53 22.52
C VAL A 17 -1.10 -50.27 21.10
N ALA A 18 -1.11 -51.28 20.23
CA ALA A 18 -0.71 -51.12 18.83
C ALA A 18 -1.60 -50.12 18.08
N GLY A 19 -2.92 -50.15 18.31
CA GLY A 19 -3.87 -49.21 17.72
C GLY A 19 -3.63 -47.77 18.17
N VAL A 20 -3.40 -47.56 19.47
CA VAL A 20 -3.07 -46.23 20.03
C VAL A 20 -1.74 -45.72 19.46
N LEU A 21 -0.71 -46.56 19.38
CA LEU A 21 0.57 -46.18 18.78
C LEU A 21 0.44 -45.81 17.30
N ALA A 22 -0.34 -46.58 16.53
CA ALA A 22 -0.61 -46.27 15.13
C ALA A 22 -1.35 -44.93 14.98
N ALA A 23 -2.36 -44.67 15.81
CA ALA A 23 -3.09 -43.41 15.81
C ALA A 23 -2.18 -42.20 16.09
N VAL A 24 -1.31 -42.30 17.11
CA VAL A 24 -0.35 -41.24 17.46
C VAL A 24 0.65 -40.98 16.32
N VAL A 25 1.14 -42.03 15.65
CA VAL A 25 2.04 -41.88 14.50
C VAL A 25 1.34 -41.19 13.32
N LEU A 26 0.10 -41.56 13.02
CA LEU A 26 -0.69 -40.93 11.96
C LEU A 26 -0.99 -39.45 12.26
N GLU A 27 -1.34 -39.13 13.50
CA GLU A 27 -1.58 -37.75 13.94
C GLU A 27 -0.31 -36.90 13.83
N ARG A 28 0.84 -37.45 14.23
CA ARG A 28 2.14 -36.79 14.07
C ARG A 28 2.49 -36.54 12.61
N GLN A 29 2.24 -37.50 11.72
CA GLN A 29 2.46 -37.34 10.28
C GLN A 29 1.54 -36.27 9.68
N ALA A 30 0.26 -36.23 10.09
CA ALA A 30 -0.68 -35.20 9.64
C ALA A 30 -0.24 -33.79 10.08
N MET A 31 0.22 -33.65 11.34
CA MET A 31 0.76 -32.38 11.83
C MET A 31 2.03 -31.95 11.09
N GLN A 32 2.97 -32.88 10.84
CA GLN A 32 4.18 -32.59 10.08
C GLN A 32 3.86 -32.13 8.65
N ARG A 33 2.92 -32.79 7.96
CA ARG A 33 2.49 -32.36 6.62
C ARG A 33 1.89 -30.95 6.63
N ARG A 34 1.07 -30.61 7.63
CA ARG A 34 0.50 -29.24 7.76
C ARG A 34 1.56 -28.19 8.08
N ILE A 35 2.60 -28.53 8.85
CA ILE A 35 3.72 -27.62 9.12
C ILE A 35 4.53 -27.39 7.84
N VAL A 36 4.90 -28.47 7.13
CA VAL A 36 5.65 -28.38 5.86
C VAL A 36 4.86 -27.59 4.82
N ALA A 37 3.54 -27.83 4.69
CA ALA A 37 2.69 -27.06 3.78
C ALA A 37 2.69 -25.56 4.12
N ARG A 38 2.57 -25.19 5.41
CA ARG A 38 2.64 -23.79 5.83
C ARG A 38 4.01 -23.16 5.58
N GLN A 39 5.10 -23.89 5.83
CA GLN A 39 6.45 -23.42 5.56
C GLN A 39 6.70 -23.23 4.07
N LEU A 40 6.20 -24.15 3.23
CA LEU A 40 6.29 -24.06 1.79
C LEU A 40 5.50 -22.84 1.27
N HIS A 41 4.28 -22.64 1.75
CA HIS A 41 3.48 -21.45 1.40
C HIS A 41 4.19 -20.16 1.82
N ALA A 42 4.62 -20.04 3.08
CA ALA A 42 5.32 -18.84 3.55
C ALA A 42 6.60 -18.54 2.75
N TYR A 43 7.33 -19.59 2.36
CA TYR A 43 8.52 -19.46 1.52
C TYR A 43 8.17 -19.01 0.10
N GLN A 44 7.17 -19.64 -0.52
CA GLN A 44 6.68 -19.28 -1.85
C GLN A 44 6.19 -17.83 -1.88
N ASP A 45 5.41 -17.42 -0.88
CA ASP A 45 4.89 -16.05 -0.75
C ASP A 45 6.03 -15.05 -0.63
N THR A 46 7.03 -15.31 0.21
CA THR A 46 8.19 -14.42 0.38
C THR A 46 8.99 -14.25 -0.92
N HIS A 47 9.22 -15.35 -1.64
CA HIS A 47 9.95 -15.31 -2.91
C HIS A 47 9.14 -14.66 -4.04
N PHE A 48 7.84 -14.92 -4.07
CA PHE A 48 6.92 -14.30 -5.01
C PHE A 48 6.87 -12.79 -4.80
N GLU A 49 6.64 -12.33 -3.57
CA GLU A 49 6.65 -10.91 -3.22
C GLU A 49 7.95 -10.22 -3.63
N ARG A 50 9.10 -10.86 -3.34
CA ARG A 50 10.40 -10.32 -3.73
C ARG A 50 10.54 -10.23 -5.26
N GLY A 51 10.08 -11.26 -5.98
CA GLY A 51 10.11 -11.30 -7.44
C GLY A 51 9.26 -10.19 -8.06
N VAL A 52 8.03 -10.01 -7.58
CA VAL A 52 7.13 -8.93 -8.03
C VAL A 52 7.76 -7.55 -7.76
N ARG A 53 8.29 -7.32 -6.56
CA ARG A 53 8.96 -6.05 -6.23
C ARG A 53 10.15 -5.78 -7.14
N GLU A 54 10.93 -6.80 -7.48
CA GLU A 54 12.06 -6.67 -8.41
C GLU A 54 11.57 -6.29 -9.81
N VAL A 55 10.53 -6.96 -10.33
CA VAL A 55 9.97 -6.65 -11.65
C VAL A 55 9.41 -5.23 -11.70
N VAL A 56 8.64 -4.81 -10.70
CA VAL A 56 8.15 -3.42 -10.61
C VAL A 56 9.32 -2.44 -10.53
N SER A 57 10.36 -2.75 -9.75
CA SER A 57 11.54 -1.87 -9.63
C SER A 57 12.27 -1.72 -10.96
N GLN A 58 12.49 -2.82 -11.68
CA GLN A 58 13.18 -2.82 -12.98
C GLN A 58 12.34 -2.12 -14.05
N TRP A 59 11.03 -2.42 -14.12
CA TRP A 59 10.15 -1.75 -15.07
C TRP A 59 10.10 -0.23 -14.81
N THR A 60 9.96 0.20 -13.56
CA THR A 60 9.97 1.64 -13.22
C THR A 60 11.31 2.32 -13.49
N ASP A 61 12.44 1.60 -13.47
CA ASP A 61 13.73 2.13 -13.93
C ASP A 61 13.76 2.41 -15.45
N THR A 62 12.98 1.69 -16.24
CA THR A 62 12.88 1.96 -17.68
C THR A 62 12.08 3.23 -18.00
N LEU A 63 11.29 3.73 -17.03
CA LEU A 63 10.43 4.90 -17.19
C LEU A 63 11.12 6.22 -16.82
N ILE A 64 12.41 6.20 -16.47
CA ILE A 64 13.13 7.41 -16.07
C ILE A 64 13.05 8.46 -17.20
N GLY A 65 12.44 9.61 -16.89
CA GLY A 65 12.26 10.72 -17.83
C GLY A 65 10.93 10.73 -18.58
N GLN A 66 10.04 9.77 -18.33
CA GLN A 66 8.67 9.75 -18.84
C GLN A 66 7.68 9.97 -17.70
N SER A 67 6.54 10.61 -18.00
CA SER A 67 5.44 10.68 -17.06
C SER A 67 4.77 9.32 -16.99
N ILE A 68 4.67 8.75 -15.78
CA ILE A 68 4.03 7.45 -15.57
C ILE A 68 2.55 7.54 -15.91
N ARG A 69 1.92 8.69 -15.65
CA ARG A 69 0.50 8.91 -15.93
C ARG A 69 0.17 8.67 -17.40
N ASP A 70 1.08 9.04 -18.30
CA ASP A 70 0.89 8.86 -19.75
C ASP A 70 0.94 7.39 -20.18
N LEU A 71 1.41 6.50 -19.29
CA LEU A 71 1.55 5.07 -19.52
C LEU A 71 0.47 4.24 -18.82
N LEU A 72 -0.35 4.85 -17.95
CA LEU A 72 -1.41 4.15 -17.23
C LEU A 72 -2.71 4.20 -18.01
N GLU A 73 -3.48 3.12 -17.92
CA GLU A 73 -4.88 3.13 -18.31
C GLU A 73 -5.74 3.89 -17.29
N ASP A 74 -7.00 4.17 -17.64
CA ASP A 74 -7.92 4.98 -16.82
C ASP A 74 -8.16 4.41 -15.40
N ASP A 75 -8.03 3.09 -15.24
CA ASP A 75 -8.18 2.38 -13.97
C ASP A 75 -6.86 2.24 -13.19
N GLY A 76 -5.77 2.80 -13.72
CA GLY A 76 -4.43 2.69 -13.17
C GLY A 76 -3.70 1.42 -13.57
N HIS A 77 -4.24 0.57 -14.46
CA HIS A 77 -3.51 -0.59 -14.99
C HIS A 77 -2.23 -0.12 -15.69
N ALA A 78 -1.15 -0.83 -15.39
CA ALA A 78 0.18 -0.52 -15.90
C ALA A 78 0.73 -1.63 -16.81
N LEU A 79 0.65 -2.90 -16.37
CA LEU A 79 1.12 -4.04 -17.15
C LEU A 79 0.56 -5.36 -16.60
N ASP A 80 0.52 -6.37 -17.48
CA ASP A 80 0.29 -7.76 -17.15
C ASP A 80 1.52 -8.62 -17.40
N ILE A 81 1.78 -9.57 -16.50
CA ILE A 81 2.84 -10.58 -16.64
C ILE A 81 2.17 -11.95 -16.72
N GLU A 82 2.18 -12.54 -17.92
CA GLU A 82 1.77 -13.92 -18.11
C GLU A 82 2.88 -14.89 -17.68
N ARG A 83 2.51 -15.90 -16.90
CA ARG A 83 3.41 -16.96 -16.44
C ARG A 83 3.20 -18.25 -17.26
N PRO A 84 4.20 -19.14 -17.31
CA PRO A 84 4.08 -20.41 -18.06
C PRO A 84 2.97 -21.35 -17.59
N ASP A 85 2.50 -21.19 -16.34
CA ASP A 85 1.36 -21.93 -15.77
C ASP A 85 -0.01 -21.32 -16.13
N GLY A 86 -0.01 -20.25 -16.93
CA GLY A 86 -1.20 -19.50 -17.34
C GLY A 86 -1.70 -18.51 -16.30
N SER A 87 -1.02 -18.38 -15.15
CA SER A 87 -1.35 -17.32 -14.18
C SER A 87 -0.93 -15.95 -14.73
N VAL A 88 -1.67 -14.92 -14.33
CA VAL A 88 -1.43 -13.53 -14.74
C VAL A 88 -1.18 -12.68 -13.50
N VAL A 89 -0.11 -11.89 -13.52
CA VAL A 89 0.16 -10.87 -12.50
C VAL A 89 -0.15 -9.50 -13.10
N SER A 90 -1.23 -8.89 -12.65
CA SER A 90 -1.67 -7.57 -13.09
C SER A 90 -1.20 -6.50 -12.11
N ILE A 91 -0.55 -5.47 -12.62
CA ILE A 91 0.05 -4.40 -11.82
C ILE A 91 -0.70 -3.11 -12.11
N TYR A 92 -1.15 -2.47 -11.03
CA TYR A 92 -1.82 -1.19 -11.06
C TYR A 92 -0.99 -0.18 -10.28
N LEU A 93 -1.01 1.07 -10.74
CA LEU A 93 -0.34 2.18 -10.12
C LEU A 93 -1.30 3.33 -9.89
N PHE A 94 -1.12 3.97 -8.74
CA PHE A 94 -1.90 5.13 -8.32
C PHE A 94 -0.98 6.15 -7.68
N ASP A 95 -1.40 7.39 -7.68
CA ASP A 95 -0.75 8.43 -6.89
C ASP A 95 -0.73 8.04 -5.40
N GLY A 96 0.47 7.88 -4.84
CA GLY A 96 0.67 7.52 -3.42
C GLY A 96 0.85 8.73 -2.51
N GLN A 97 0.78 9.94 -3.05
CA GLN A 97 1.12 11.18 -2.38
C GLN A 97 -0.09 12.12 -2.16
N GLY A 98 -1.32 11.69 -2.47
CA GLY A 98 -2.53 12.51 -2.26
C GLY A 98 -2.91 12.80 -0.79
N THR A 99 -2.39 12.07 0.19
CA THR A 99 -2.73 12.25 1.62
C THR A 99 -1.66 13.04 2.40
N LEU A 100 -1.82 13.29 3.71
CA LEU A 100 -0.72 13.80 4.55
C LEU A 100 0.11 12.66 5.13
N VAL A 101 1.40 12.86 5.35
CA VAL A 101 2.19 11.88 6.11
C VAL A 101 1.79 11.92 7.59
N SER A 102 1.53 10.75 8.20
CA SER A 102 1.14 10.65 9.61
C SER A 102 2.33 10.70 10.56
N ASP A 103 3.51 10.33 10.08
CA ASP A 103 4.73 10.22 10.88
C ASP A 103 5.90 10.91 10.15
N PRO A 104 6.32 12.11 10.59
CA PRO A 104 7.46 12.82 10.00
C PRO A 104 8.82 12.41 10.61
N ILE A 105 8.95 11.26 11.27
CA ILE A 105 10.26 10.79 11.79
C ILE A 105 11.31 10.73 10.67
N GLY A 106 12.52 11.19 10.97
CA GLY A 106 13.66 11.22 10.05
C GLY A 106 13.67 12.39 9.05
N ARG A 107 12.74 13.34 9.19
CA ARG A 107 12.65 14.55 8.37
C ARG A 107 13.46 15.70 8.96
N SER A 108 13.75 16.70 8.13
CA SER A 108 14.29 17.96 8.63
C SER A 108 13.32 18.62 9.62
N GLU A 109 13.83 19.52 10.48
CA GLU A 109 12.99 20.26 11.42
C GLU A 109 11.88 21.03 10.70
N ARG A 110 12.19 21.68 9.58
CA ARG A 110 11.21 22.43 8.77
C ARG A 110 10.13 21.52 8.20
N GLU A 111 10.50 20.38 7.62
CA GLU A 111 9.54 19.39 7.10
C GLU A 111 8.64 18.84 8.23
N SER A 112 9.20 18.59 9.41
CA SER A 112 8.45 18.11 10.56
C SER A 112 7.42 19.14 11.03
N LEU A 113 7.82 20.42 11.08
CA LEU A 113 6.92 21.53 11.40
C LEU A 113 5.82 21.70 10.35
N ASP A 114 6.17 21.66 9.06
CA ASP A 114 5.23 21.77 7.95
C ASP A 114 4.19 20.62 7.99
N ALA A 115 4.66 19.37 8.21
CA ALA A 115 3.80 18.18 8.33
C ALA A 115 2.83 18.26 9.54
N GLN A 116 3.37 18.60 10.72
CA GLN A 116 2.58 18.68 11.95
C GLN A 116 1.57 19.83 11.90
N GLY A 117 1.96 20.96 11.31
CA GLY A 117 1.10 22.11 11.11
C GLY A 117 -0.12 21.78 10.24
N ALA A 118 0.11 21.19 9.06
CA ALA A 118 -0.96 20.74 8.18
C ALA A 118 -1.84 19.66 8.83
N LEU A 119 -1.26 18.71 9.55
CA LEU A 119 -2.01 17.68 10.28
C LEU A 119 -2.92 18.27 11.37
N ASN A 120 -2.44 19.28 12.11
CA ASN A 120 -3.23 19.96 13.12
C ASN A 120 -4.45 20.67 12.53
N GLU A 121 -4.30 21.33 11.38
CA GLU A 121 -5.42 21.95 10.67
C GLU A 121 -6.40 20.90 10.13
N LEU A 122 -5.90 19.78 9.61
CA LEU A 122 -6.74 18.67 9.18
C LEU A 122 -7.57 18.12 10.35
N VAL A 123 -6.97 17.92 11.51
CA VAL A 123 -7.67 17.45 12.72
C VAL A 123 -8.80 18.41 13.12
N LYS A 124 -8.59 19.73 13.02
CA LYS A 124 -9.62 20.74 13.29
C LYS A 124 -10.77 20.66 12.27
N LEU A 125 -10.46 20.44 11.00
CA LEU A 125 -11.45 20.39 9.91
C LEU A 125 -12.31 19.13 9.95
N VAL A 126 -11.70 17.94 10.01
CA VAL A 126 -12.43 16.66 9.89
C VAL A 126 -12.79 16.03 11.24
N GLY A 127 -12.11 16.44 12.32
CA GLY A 127 -12.24 15.88 13.65
C GLY A 127 -11.47 14.57 13.85
N ALA A 128 -10.87 14.42 15.03
CA ALA A 128 -10.05 13.25 15.40
C ALA A 128 -10.78 11.90 15.26
N ARG A 129 -12.10 11.87 15.51
CA ARG A 129 -12.91 10.64 15.39
C ARG A 129 -13.06 10.18 13.93
N ARG A 130 -13.13 11.11 12.97
CA ARG A 130 -13.19 10.78 11.54
C ARG A 130 -11.84 10.31 11.04
N LEU A 131 -10.75 10.97 11.46
CA LEU A 131 -9.38 10.53 11.14
C LEU A 131 -9.07 9.13 11.66
N ARG A 132 -9.52 8.75 12.86
CA ARG A 132 -9.27 7.39 13.37
C ARG A 132 -10.02 6.31 12.59
N ARG A 133 -11.24 6.60 12.11
CA ARG A 133 -12.06 5.62 11.37
C ARG A 133 -11.74 5.56 9.88
N GLY A 134 -11.36 6.69 9.29
CA GLY A 134 -11.10 6.85 7.86
C GLY A 134 -9.68 7.30 7.57
N GLY A 135 -8.71 6.93 8.42
CA GLY A 135 -7.34 7.46 8.38
C GLY A 135 -6.69 7.32 7.01
N GLY A 136 -6.89 6.18 6.35
CA GLY A 136 -6.35 5.93 5.00
C GLY A 136 -6.85 6.91 3.93
N MET A 137 -7.97 7.61 4.13
CA MET A 137 -8.46 8.62 3.19
C MET A 137 -7.69 9.95 3.30
N PHE A 138 -7.04 10.22 4.43
CA PHE A 138 -6.41 11.52 4.69
C PHE A 138 -4.93 11.43 5.06
N LEU A 139 -4.48 10.25 5.51
CA LEU A 139 -3.15 10.02 6.04
C LEU A 139 -2.48 8.85 5.32
N ARG A 140 -1.17 8.96 5.09
CA ARG A 140 -0.29 7.87 4.68
C ARG A 140 0.77 7.63 5.76
N PRO A 141 1.22 6.38 5.93
CA PRO A 141 2.22 6.04 6.93
C PRO A 141 3.63 6.49 6.57
N VAL A 142 3.97 6.55 5.28
CA VAL A 142 5.33 6.75 4.77
C VAL A 142 5.33 7.65 3.53
N GLY A 143 6.47 8.21 3.16
CA GLY A 143 6.64 9.09 2.00
C GLY A 143 7.00 10.53 2.38
N PRO A 144 7.27 11.40 1.40
CA PRO A 144 7.67 12.80 1.61
C PRO A 144 6.58 13.58 2.36
N VAL A 145 6.87 14.78 2.84
CA VAL A 145 5.85 15.63 3.49
C VAL A 145 4.90 16.22 2.46
N ALA A 146 5.41 16.56 1.28
CA ALA A 146 4.61 17.19 0.23
C ALA A 146 3.44 16.28 -0.22
N VAL A 147 2.39 16.89 -0.74
CA VAL A 147 1.13 16.25 -1.11
C VAL A 147 0.84 16.51 -2.58
N SER A 148 0.35 15.50 -3.28
CA SER A 148 -0.05 15.66 -4.68
C SER A 148 -1.26 16.57 -4.80
N ALA A 149 -1.09 17.71 -5.47
CA ALA A 149 -2.16 18.65 -5.77
C ALA A 149 -3.21 18.06 -6.73
N MET A 150 -2.91 16.95 -7.40
CA MET A 150 -3.81 16.27 -8.35
C MET A 150 -4.82 15.34 -7.68
N THR A 151 -4.40 14.60 -6.66
CA THR A 151 -5.23 13.52 -6.09
C THR A 151 -5.66 13.79 -4.66
N ALA A 152 -5.12 14.82 -4.01
CA ALA A 152 -5.41 15.08 -2.61
C ALA A 152 -6.89 15.37 -2.33
N PRO A 153 -7.49 14.78 -1.27
CA PRO A 153 -8.83 15.16 -0.85
C PRO A 153 -8.96 16.66 -0.60
N VAL A 154 -10.16 17.21 -0.81
CA VAL A 154 -10.43 18.64 -0.60
C VAL A 154 -10.08 19.07 0.84
N GLU A 155 -10.34 18.22 1.83
CA GLU A 155 -10.01 18.52 3.22
C GLU A 155 -8.50 18.57 3.48
N VAL A 156 -7.70 17.80 2.74
CA VAL A 156 -6.23 17.85 2.84
C VAL A 156 -5.70 19.14 2.22
N LEU A 157 -6.20 19.51 1.03
CA LEU A 157 -5.85 20.78 0.41
C LEU A 157 -6.24 21.98 1.27
N GLU A 158 -7.43 21.95 1.87
CA GLU A 158 -7.90 23.00 2.78
C GLU A 158 -7.01 23.09 4.01
N ALA A 159 -6.61 21.95 4.60
CA ALA A 159 -5.71 21.93 5.75
C ALA A 159 -4.34 22.54 5.46
N ILE A 160 -3.76 22.24 4.28
CA ILE A 160 -2.47 22.81 3.85
C ILE A 160 -2.57 24.33 3.71
N ALA A 161 -3.61 24.83 3.03
CA ALA A 161 -3.82 26.26 2.89
C ALA A 161 -4.16 26.93 4.22
N ALA A 162 -4.91 26.27 5.10
CA ALA A 162 -5.20 26.79 6.42
C ALA A 162 -3.93 26.92 7.26
N TYR A 163 -3.03 25.94 7.19
CA TYR A 163 -1.74 26.00 7.88
C TYR A 163 -0.89 27.15 7.34
N ALA A 164 -0.79 27.28 6.02
CA ALA A 164 -0.08 28.39 5.38
C ALA A 164 -0.66 29.76 5.79
N ARG A 165 -1.98 29.84 6.08
CA ARG A 165 -2.68 31.06 6.52
C ARG A 165 -2.82 31.19 8.04
N GLU A 166 -2.04 30.45 8.82
CA GLU A 166 -2.04 30.50 10.29
C GLU A 166 -3.43 30.22 10.90
N GLY A 167 -4.15 29.23 10.34
CA GLY A 167 -5.42 28.72 10.83
C GLY A 167 -6.68 29.38 10.23
N ARG A 168 -6.54 30.31 9.28
CA ARG A 168 -7.69 30.83 8.50
C ARG A 168 -8.15 29.81 7.48
N SER A 169 -9.45 29.74 7.17
CA SER A 169 -9.98 28.74 6.22
C SER A 169 -9.25 28.77 4.87
N GLY A 170 -8.81 27.60 4.41
CA GLY A 170 -8.20 27.37 3.10
C GLY A 170 -9.20 26.95 2.02
N ARG A 171 -10.51 27.05 2.28
CA ARG A 171 -11.56 26.42 1.46
C ARG A 171 -11.55 26.88 0.00
N ARG A 172 -11.45 28.20 -0.25
CA ARG A 172 -11.44 28.74 -1.62
C ARG A 172 -10.24 28.25 -2.44
N PHE A 173 -9.09 28.12 -1.78
CA PHE A 173 -7.90 27.54 -2.40
C PHE A 173 -8.16 26.08 -2.80
N ALA A 174 -8.70 25.28 -1.88
CA ALA A 174 -8.98 23.87 -2.13
C ALA A 174 -10.04 23.66 -3.23
N GLU A 175 -11.13 24.42 -3.18
CA GLU A 175 -12.21 24.40 -4.20
C GLU A 175 -11.68 24.79 -5.59
N SER A 176 -10.80 25.80 -5.67
CA SER A 176 -10.18 26.21 -6.94
C SER A 176 -9.30 25.12 -7.54
N LEU A 177 -8.49 24.42 -6.74
CA LEU A 177 -7.68 23.29 -7.23
C LEU A 177 -8.56 22.12 -7.65
N VAL A 178 -9.59 21.79 -6.87
CA VAL A 178 -10.53 20.71 -7.23
C VAL A 178 -11.29 21.03 -8.51
N ALA A 179 -11.62 22.30 -8.75
CA ALA A 179 -12.20 22.73 -10.03
C ALA A 179 -11.22 22.50 -11.18
N ALA A 180 -9.96 22.94 -11.06
CA ALA A 180 -8.94 22.75 -12.10
C ALA A 180 -8.73 21.27 -12.45
N ARG A 181 -8.77 20.36 -11.48
CA ARG A 181 -8.67 18.91 -11.72
C ARG A 181 -9.77 18.35 -12.62
N ARG A 182 -10.96 18.96 -12.59
CA ARG A 182 -12.08 18.51 -13.44
C ARG A 182 -11.87 18.90 -14.89
N ASP A 183 -11.04 19.92 -15.12
CA ASP A 183 -10.69 20.41 -16.45
C ASP A 183 -9.46 19.68 -17.03
N GLY A 184 -8.75 18.88 -16.21
CA GLY A 184 -7.66 18.01 -16.63
C GLY A 184 -6.46 18.03 -15.69
N GLU A 185 -5.26 18.05 -16.27
CA GLU A 185 -4.01 18.14 -15.53
C GLU A 185 -3.89 19.51 -14.83
N VAL A 186 -3.58 19.50 -13.53
CA VAL A 186 -3.34 20.72 -12.76
C VAL A 186 -1.96 21.25 -13.09
N THR A 187 -1.93 22.43 -13.68
CA THR A 187 -0.69 23.11 -14.05
C THR A 187 -0.21 24.07 -12.96
N GLU A 188 0.99 24.60 -13.15
CA GLU A 188 1.54 25.67 -12.34
C GLU A 188 0.68 26.95 -12.38
N ALA A 189 0.00 27.22 -13.50
CA ALA A 189 -0.91 28.36 -13.63
C ALA A 189 -2.17 28.18 -12.76
N ASP A 190 -2.70 26.96 -12.69
CA ASP A 190 -3.85 26.61 -11.86
C ASP A 190 -3.52 26.73 -10.38
N LEU A 191 -2.32 26.32 -9.99
CA LEU A 191 -1.82 26.47 -8.63
C LEU A 191 -1.72 27.96 -8.22
N ASN A 192 -1.21 28.81 -9.11
CA ASN A 192 -1.16 30.26 -8.89
C ASN A 192 -2.55 30.91 -8.83
N THR A 193 -3.50 30.40 -9.62
CA THR A 193 -4.91 30.80 -9.57
C THR A 193 -5.53 30.44 -8.22
N ALA A 194 -5.31 29.21 -7.75
CA ALA A 194 -5.79 28.76 -6.44
C ALA A 194 -5.19 29.58 -5.29
N PHE A 195 -3.89 29.91 -5.34
CA PHE A 195 -3.25 30.79 -4.37
C PHE A 195 -3.90 32.17 -4.32
N SER A 196 -4.30 32.70 -5.47
CA SER A 196 -4.98 33.99 -5.57
C SER A 196 -6.41 33.87 -5.03
N ALA A 197 -7.14 32.79 -5.36
CA ALA A 197 -8.49 32.53 -4.84
C ALA A 197 -8.53 32.37 -3.31
N GLY A 198 -7.47 31.84 -2.72
CA GLY A 198 -7.30 31.70 -1.27
C GLY A 198 -6.83 32.96 -0.55
N ASP A 199 -6.53 34.05 -1.28
CA ASP A 199 -5.91 35.27 -0.75
C ASP A 199 -4.59 35.00 0.01
N LEU A 200 -3.72 34.12 -0.52
CA LEU A 200 -2.42 33.81 0.11
C LEU A 200 -1.39 34.91 -0.22
N SER A 201 -0.71 35.41 0.81
CA SER A 201 0.45 36.30 0.66
C SER A 201 1.67 35.55 0.10
N ALA A 202 2.71 36.25 -0.35
CA ALA A 202 3.90 35.63 -0.94
C ALA A 202 4.55 34.57 -0.03
N LEU A 203 4.68 34.86 1.28
CA LEU A 203 5.23 33.91 2.25
C LEU A 203 4.31 32.69 2.43
N GLN A 204 2.99 32.90 2.45
CA GLN A 204 2.01 31.82 2.59
C GLN A 204 2.02 30.93 1.34
N ARG A 205 2.19 31.50 0.15
CA ARG A 205 2.35 30.75 -1.10
C ARG A 205 3.61 29.90 -1.08
N GLU A 206 4.73 30.42 -0.57
CA GLU A 206 5.95 29.63 -0.42
C GLU A 206 5.72 28.42 0.50
N THR A 207 5.04 28.62 1.63
CA THR A 207 4.70 27.52 2.57
C THR A 207 3.78 26.48 1.93
N ALA A 208 2.70 26.91 1.26
CA ALA A 208 1.82 25.98 0.57
C ALA A 208 2.55 25.24 -0.58
N ARG A 209 3.42 25.92 -1.32
CA ARG A 209 4.19 25.33 -2.43
C ARG A 209 5.18 24.27 -1.96
N ARG A 210 5.80 24.41 -0.78
CA ARG A 210 6.65 23.34 -0.21
C ARG A 210 5.87 22.08 0.15
N LEU A 211 4.59 22.25 0.48
CA LEU A 211 3.68 21.17 0.86
C LEU A 211 2.94 20.54 -0.32
N LEU A 212 3.11 21.04 -1.54
CA LEU A 212 2.38 20.59 -2.71
C LEU A 212 3.32 20.20 -3.85
N VAL A 213 3.01 19.12 -4.54
CA VAL A 213 3.65 18.72 -5.80
C VAL A 213 2.58 18.54 -6.87
N LEU A 214 2.91 18.86 -8.12
CA LEU A 214 2.05 18.56 -9.28
C LEU A 214 2.25 17.12 -9.76
N GLU A 215 3.52 16.69 -9.76
CA GLU A 215 3.95 15.33 -10.08
C GLU A 215 4.32 14.57 -8.79
N PRO A 216 3.68 13.42 -8.51
CA PRO A 216 3.95 12.64 -7.32
C PRO A 216 5.27 11.89 -7.45
N GLU A 217 6.10 11.95 -6.41
CA GLU A 217 7.32 11.15 -6.31
C GLU A 217 7.02 9.76 -5.75
N VAL A 218 5.93 9.63 -4.99
CA VAL A 218 5.49 8.36 -4.40
C VAL A 218 4.28 7.83 -5.11
N TRP A 219 4.39 6.57 -5.50
CA TRP A 219 3.36 5.81 -6.18
C TRP A 219 2.89 4.66 -5.29
N SER A 220 1.59 4.46 -5.23
CA SER A 220 1.00 3.25 -4.68
C SER A 220 0.91 2.21 -5.79
N THR A 221 1.31 0.99 -5.52
CA THR A 221 1.08 -0.15 -6.41
C THR A 221 0.10 -1.11 -5.79
N VAL A 222 -0.78 -1.67 -6.63
CA VAL A 222 -1.60 -2.84 -6.31
C VAL A 222 -1.21 -3.93 -7.30
N VAL A 223 -0.99 -5.14 -6.80
CA VAL A 223 -0.64 -6.29 -7.62
C VAL A 223 -1.66 -7.39 -7.39
N ASP A 224 -2.37 -7.75 -8.44
CA ASP A 224 -3.36 -8.83 -8.45
C ASP A 224 -2.78 -10.06 -9.13
N VAL A 225 -2.93 -11.22 -8.50
CA VAL A 225 -2.46 -12.51 -9.02
C VAL A 225 -3.66 -13.37 -9.38
N TRP A 226 -3.82 -13.63 -10.67
CA TRP A 226 -4.90 -14.42 -11.22
C TRP A 226 -4.39 -15.80 -11.61
N VAL A 227 -5.07 -16.87 -11.19
CA VAL A 227 -4.78 -18.25 -11.60
C VAL A 227 -5.91 -18.73 -12.52
N PRO A 228 -5.61 -19.43 -13.63
CA PRO A 228 -6.64 -19.90 -14.54
C PRO A 228 -7.58 -20.91 -13.87
N ARG A 229 -8.89 -20.70 -14.03
CA ARG A 229 -9.97 -21.59 -13.64
C ARG A 229 -10.73 -22.08 -14.87
N GLY A 230 -10.43 -23.31 -15.30
CA GLY A 230 -11.21 -24.02 -16.32
C GLY A 230 -11.40 -23.24 -17.64
N ARG A 231 -12.54 -23.44 -18.32
CA ARG A 231 -12.87 -22.78 -19.59
C ARG A 231 -13.31 -21.32 -19.37
N GLY A 232 -12.37 -20.43 -19.06
CA GLY A 232 -12.52 -19.00 -19.38
C GLY A 232 -12.61 -18.01 -18.22
N GLY A 233 -12.26 -18.38 -16.98
CA GLY A 233 -12.17 -17.42 -15.87
C GLY A 233 -10.83 -17.47 -15.15
N GLY A 234 -10.37 -16.33 -14.61
CA GLY A 234 -9.28 -16.29 -13.64
C GLY A 234 -9.84 -16.23 -12.21
N GLU A 235 -9.16 -16.88 -11.26
CA GLU A 235 -9.38 -16.64 -9.82
C GLU A 235 -8.28 -15.73 -9.28
N LEU A 236 -8.67 -14.61 -8.66
CA LEU A 236 -7.77 -13.80 -7.85
C LEU A 236 -7.37 -14.61 -6.60
N VAL A 237 -6.11 -15.04 -6.54
CA VAL A 237 -5.57 -15.87 -5.46
C VAL A 237 -4.73 -15.08 -4.47
N ALA A 238 -4.20 -13.92 -4.88
CA ALA A 238 -3.42 -13.04 -4.03
C ALA A 238 -3.56 -11.59 -4.50
N ARG A 239 -3.54 -10.67 -3.54
CA ARG A 239 -3.44 -9.23 -3.77
C ARG A 239 -2.39 -8.63 -2.86
N TYR A 240 -1.52 -7.80 -3.42
CA TYR A 240 -0.49 -7.08 -2.68
C TYR A 240 -0.62 -5.59 -2.91
N GLY A 241 -0.20 -4.81 -1.93
CA GLY A 241 -0.18 -3.36 -1.96
C GLY A 241 1.15 -2.84 -1.50
N GLY A 242 1.64 -1.78 -2.11
CA GLY A 242 2.89 -1.16 -1.72
C GLY A 242 2.94 0.30 -2.06
N ARG A 243 3.90 1.01 -1.46
CA ARG A 243 4.29 2.35 -1.89
C ARG A 243 5.75 2.33 -2.26
N PHE A 244 6.12 3.02 -3.32
CA PHE A 244 7.50 3.14 -3.74
C PHE A 244 7.76 4.56 -4.24
N GLN A 245 9.03 4.98 -4.16
CA GLN A 245 9.44 6.30 -4.60
C GLN A 245 10.17 6.20 -5.94
N MET A 246 9.74 7.01 -6.92
CA MET A 246 10.41 7.15 -8.21
C MET A 246 11.53 8.19 -8.12
N GLY A 247 12.64 7.97 -8.83
CA GLY A 247 13.61 9.03 -9.12
C GLY A 247 14.54 9.50 -7.98
N GLY A 248 14.55 8.84 -6.83
CA GLY A 248 15.48 9.18 -5.74
C GLY A 248 16.90 8.68 -5.97
N GLN A 249 17.73 9.39 -6.76
CA GLN A 249 19.20 9.21 -6.72
C GLN A 249 19.83 9.79 -5.43
N GLY A 250 19.00 10.32 -4.53
CA GLY A 250 19.40 10.73 -3.18
C GLY A 250 19.60 9.51 -2.31
N SER A 251 20.86 9.18 -2.02
CA SER A 251 21.24 8.14 -1.06
C SER A 251 20.38 8.22 0.21
N PRO A 252 19.86 7.10 0.73
CA PRO A 252 19.12 7.08 1.99
C PRO A 252 20.08 7.46 3.13
N ARG A 253 20.19 8.76 3.41
CA ARG A 253 20.93 9.26 4.56
C ARG A 253 20.02 9.20 5.77
N GLY A 254 20.13 8.09 6.49
CA GLY A 254 19.90 8.08 7.93
C GLY A 254 18.54 7.57 8.40
N THR A 255 18.25 6.28 8.20
CA THR A 255 17.58 5.46 9.24
C THR A 255 17.85 3.98 8.96
N MET A 256 18.17 3.19 9.99
CA MET A 256 18.37 1.73 9.91
C MET A 256 17.05 0.95 9.76
N MET A 257 16.15 1.39 8.87
CA MET A 257 15.11 0.48 8.37
C MET A 257 15.76 -0.41 7.31
N VAL A 258 15.50 -1.71 7.40
CA VAL A 258 15.90 -2.70 6.39
C VAL A 258 15.36 -2.20 5.05
N SER A 259 16.24 -1.61 4.24
CA SER A 259 15.86 -0.98 2.98
C SER A 259 15.26 -2.05 2.07
N LEU A 260 13.96 -1.93 1.78
CA LEU A 260 13.23 -2.74 0.81
C LEU A 260 13.52 -2.28 -0.64
N GLY A 261 14.68 -1.67 -0.88
CA GLY A 261 15.00 -1.00 -2.14
C GLY A 261 14.17 0.27 -2.30
N LYS A 262 13.51 0.43 -3.45
CA LYS A 262 12.64 1.58 -3.78
C LYS A 262 11.31 1.59 -3.01
N PHE A 263 10.93 0.47 -2.41
CA PHE A 263 9.67 0.32 -1.71
C PHE A 263 9.76 0.91 -0.31
N LEU A 264 8.80 1.79 0.00
CA LEU A 264 8.56 2.36 1.32
C LEU A 264 7.66 1.45 2.17
N SER A 265 6.76 0.72 1.52
CA SER A 265 5.89 -0.26 2.17
C SER A 265 5.52 -1.38 1.21
N TRP A 266 5.25 -2.56 1.75
CA TRP A 266 4.68 -3.69 1.03
C TRP A 266 3.89 -4.56 2.00
N GLU A 267 2.64 -4.84 1.68
CA GLU A 267 1.75 -5.63 2.51
C GLU A 267 0.76 -6.44 1.66
N PRO A 268 0.33 -7.62 2.13
CA PRO A 268 -0.80 -8.31 1.53
C PRO A 268 -2.07 -7.48 1.76
N LEU A 269 -2.90 -7.38 0.72
CA LEU A 269 -4.21 -6.71 0.79
C LEU A 269 -5.33 -7.77 0.85
N PRO A 270 -6.49 -7.42 1.41
CA PRO A 270 -7.65 -8.30 1.36
C PRO A 270 -8.07 -8.56 -0.10
N ILE A 271 -8.41 -9.81 -0.36
CA ILE A 271 -9.09 -10.21 -1.60
C ILE A 271 -10.57 -9.97 -1.33
N ASP A 272 -11.10 -8.84 -1.78
CA ASP A 272 -12.52 -8.55 -1.63
C ASP A 272 -13.33 -9.58 -2.43
N GLU A 273 -13.95 -10.54 -1.74
CA GLU A 273 -14.84 -11.53 -2.36
C GLU A 273 -16.07 -10.86 -3.02
N GLU A 274 -16.39 -9.63 -2.62
CA GLU A 274 -17.59 -8.88 -3.04
C GLU A 274 -17.55 -8.35 -4.49
N ARG A 275 -16.39 -8.31 -5.17
CA ARG A 275 -16.32 -7.97 -6.61
C ARG A 275 -16.68 -9.13 -7.54
N ARG A 276 -17.18 -10.26 -7.03
CA ARG A 276 -17.53 -11.47 -7.81
C ARG A 276 -18.96 -11.48 -8.38
N ASN A 277 -19.72 -10.39 -8.26
CA ASN A 277 -21.07 -10.23 -8.84
C ASN A 277 -21.08 -9.10 -9.87
#